data_AF-A0A418MCK1-F1
#
_entry.id   AF-A0A418MCK1-F1
#
_cell.length_a   1.000
_cell.length_b   1.000
_cell.length_c   1.000
_cell.angle_alpha   90.00
_cell.angle_beta   90.00
_cell.angle_gamma   90.00
#
_symmetry.space_group_name_H-M   'P 1'
#
loop_
_entity.id
_entity.type
_entity.pdbx_description
1 polymer ?
#
loop_
_entity_poly.entity_id
_entity_poly.type
_entity_poly.pdbx_seq_one_letter_code
_entity_poly.pdbx_strand_id
1 'polypeptide(L)'
;MYKANLAITTGFLAFYFLFGRNNWFLYIALTVGALTLLVPAIARWISFGWFKLAEGLGFVNSRILLSIVFFVFLLPVALLYRAFNRNILSLRSGRSEASVFVERNHTYTANDLENIW
;
A
#
# COMPACT_ATOMS: atom_id res chain seq x y z
N MET A 1 1.47 -9.45 -27.79
CA MET A 1 0.02 -9.65 -28.05
C MET A 1 -0.40 -11.12 -27.85
N TYR A 2 0.27 -12.08 -28.48
CA TYR A 2 0.00 -13.53 -28.34
C TYR A 2 0.19 -14.10 -26.91
N LYS A 3 1.14 -13.58 -26.13
CA LYS A 3 1.42 -14.05 -24.74
C LYS A 3 0.24 -13.87 -23.78
N ALA A 4 -0.52 -12.77 -23.91
CA ALA A 4 -1.68 -12.50 -23.05
C ALA A 4 -2.84 -13.46 -23.35
N ASN A 5 -3.07 -13.76 -24.63
CA ASN A 5 -4.12 -14.68 -25.04
C ASN A 5 -3.85 -16.10 -24.54
N LEU A 6 -2.59 -16.56 -24.59
CA LEU A 6 -2.20 -17.87 -24.06
C LEU A 6 -2.34 -17.92 -22.54
N ALA A 7 -1.99 -16.85 -21.82
CA ALA A 7 -2.16 -16.78 -20.37
C ALA A 7 -3.64 -16.82 -19.96
N ILE A 8 -4.53 -16.16 -20.73
CA ILE A 8 -5.97 -16.19 -20.49
C ILE A 8 -6.53 -17.60 -20.73
N THR A 9 -6.20 -18.23 -21.86
CA THR A 9 -6.68 -19.59 -22.14
C THR A 9 -6.14 -20.60 -21.13
N THR A 10 -4.86 -20.50 -20.76
CA THR A 10 -4.25 -21.36 -19.73
C THR A 10 -4.89 -21.13 -18.36
N GLY A 11 -5.22 -19.89 -18.01
CA GLY A 11 -5.91 -19.56 -16.75
C GLY A 11 -7.30 -20.19 -16.68
N PHE A 12 -8.11 -20.08 -17.75
CA PHE A 12 -9.41 -20.75 -17.82
C PHE A 12 -9.30 -22.29 -17.75
N LEU A 13 -8.26 -22.86 -18.36
CA LEU A 13 -7.99 -24.30 -18.33
C LEU A 13 -7.56 -24.76 -16.93
N ALA A 14 -6.75 -23.97 -16.23
CA ALA A 14 -6.36 -24.22 -14.84
C ALA A 14 -7.57 -24.12 -13.88
N PHE A 15 -8.45 -23.14 -14.09
CA PHE A 15 -9.73 -23.05 -13.37
C PHE A 15 -10.62 -24.28 -13.59
N TYR A 16 -10.69 -24.81 -14.82
CA TYR A 16 -11.39 -26.06 -15.10
C TYR A 16 -10.80 -27.25 -14.32
N PHE A 17 -9.48 -27.34 -14.22
CA PHE A 17 -8.80 -28.37 -13.42
C PHE A 17 -9.02 -28.23 -11.91
N LEU A 18 -9.09 -27.00 -11.40
CA LEU A 18 -9.28 -26.71 -9.97
C LEU A 18 -10.73 -26.88 -9.50
N PHE A 19 -11.74 -26.61 -10.35
CA PHE A 19 -13.15 -26.55 -9.92
C PHE A 19 -14.01 -27.79 -10.21
N GLY A 20 -13.43 -28.86 -10.76
CA GLY A 20 -14.08 -30.18 -10.78
C GLY A 20 -15.28 -30.33 -11.74
N ARG A 21 -15.07 -31.13 -12.79
CA ARG A 21 -16.06 -31.91 -13.59
C ARG A 21 -17.47 -31.35 -13.79
N ASN A 22 -17.61 -30.04 -14.01
CA ASN A 22 -18.83 -29.45 -14.55
C ASN A 22 -18.58 -29.11 -16.03
N ASN A 23 -19.12 -29.94 -16.94
CA ASN A 23 -18.82 -29.89 -18.38
C ASN A 23 -19.11 -28.52 -19.01
N TRP A 24 -19.99 -27.72 -18.41
CA TRP A 24 -20.36 -26.39 -18.89
C TRP A 24 -19.17 -25.41 -18.96
N PHE A 25 -18.30 -25.41 -17.95
CA PHE A 25 -17.12 -24.53 -17.92
C PHE A 25 -16.09 -24.90 -18.99
N LEU A 26 -16.01 -26.18 -19.35
CA LEU A 26 -15.13 -26.67 -20.40
C LEU A 26 -15.58 -26.12 -21.76
N TYR A 27 -16.89 -26.20 -22.07
CA TYR A 27 -17.43 -25.65 -23.32
C TYR A 27 -17.21 -24.13 -23.42
N ILE A 28 -17.38 -23.39 -22.33
CA ILE A 28 -17.11 -21.95 -22.30
C ILE A 28 -15.62 -21.67 -22.52
N ALA A 29 -14.72 -22.36 -21.81
CA ALA A 29 -13.28 -22.16 -21.97
C ALA A 29 -12.80 -22.50 -23.40
N LEU A 30 -13.34 -23.57 -23.98
CA LEU A 30 -12.97 -24.04 -25.31
C LEU A 30 -13.53 -23.11 -26.40
N THR A 31 -14.77 -22.65 -26.29
CA THR A 31 -15.36 -21.70 -27.24
C THR A 31 -14.70 -20.32 -27.14
N VAL A 32 -14.46 -19.80 -25.94
CA VAL A 32 -13.78 -18.52 -25.73
C VAL A 32 -12.32 -18.61 -26.20
N GLY A 33 -11.63 -19.73 -25.92
CA GLY A 33 -10.27 -19.98 -26.40
C GLY A 33 -10.18 -20.10 -27.93
N ALA A 34 -11.14 -20.80 -28.56
CA ALA A 34 -11.22 -20.90 -30.02
C ALA A 34 -11.55 -19.55 -30.66
N LEU A 35 -12.51 -18.80 -30.12
CA LEU A 35 -12.90 -17.47 -30.61
C LEU A 35 -11.76 -16.45 -30.50
N THR A 36 -10.98 -16.50 -29.42
CA THR A 36 -9.82 -15.62 -29.23
C THR A 36 -8.63 -15.99 -30.14
N LEU A 37 -8.51 -17.25 -30.53
CA LEU A 37 -7.54 -17.69 -31.55
C LEU A 37 -7.96 -17.31 -32.98
N LEU A 38 -9.25 -17.45 -33.30
CA LEU A 38 -9.78 -17.19 -34.65
C LEU A 38 -9.95 -15.69 -34.94
N VAL A 39 -10.29 -14.88 -33.93
CA VAL A 39 -10.59 -13.46 -34.10
C VAL A 39 -9.67 -12.59 -33.23
N PRO A 40 -8.56 -12.08 -33.77
CA PRO A 40 -7.59 -11.28 -33.01
C PRO A 40 -8.15 -9.94 -32.51
N ALA A 41 -9.23 -9.43 -33.12
CA ALA A 41 -9.92 -8.22 -32.66
C ALA A 41 -10.62 -8.43 -31.31
N ILE A 42 -11.31 -9.57 -31.14
CA ILE A 42 -12.00 -9.92 -29.88
C ILE A 42 -10.98 -10.15 -28.77
N ALA A 43 -9.89 -10.84 -29.09
CA ALA A 43 -8.79 -11.05 -28.16
C ALA A 43 -8.17 -9.74 -27.66
N ARG A 44 -8.07 -8.72 -28.53
CA ARG A 44 -7.59 -7.39 -28.15
C ARG A 44 -8.52 -6.74 -27.12
N TRP A 45 -9.83 -6.76 -27.35
CA TRP A 45 -10.82 -6.21 -26.41
C TRP A 45 -10.80 -6.91 -25.05
N ILE A 46 -10.75 -8.25 -25.04
CA ILE A 46 -10.67 -9.04 -23.80
C ILE A 46 -9.37 -8.73 -23.05
N SER A 47 -8.23 -8.71 -23.75
CA SER A 47 -6.93 -8.38 -23.14
C SER A 47 -6.93 -6.97 -22.54
N PHE A 48 -7.58 -6.01 -23.21
CA PHE A 48 -7.71 -4.65 -22.72
C PHE A 48 -8.52 -4.58 -21.41
N GLY A 49 -9.65 -5.31 -21.35
CA GLY A 49 -10.43 -5.45 -20.12
C GLY A 49 -9.62 -6.11 -19.00
N TRP A 50 -8.86 -7.17 -19.32
CA TRP A 50 -7.99 -7.85 -18.38
C TRP A 50 -6.89 -6.95 -17.82
N PHE A 51 -6.22 -6.17 -18.68
CA PHE A 51 -5.21 -5.21 -18.25
C PHE A 51 -5.79 -4.10 -17.39
N LYS A 52 -7.00 -3.60 -17.69
CA LYS A 52 -7.68 -2.64 -16.82
C LYS A 52 -7.97 -3.20 -15.42
N LEU A 53 -8.37 -4.48 -15.33
CA LEU A 53 -8.54 -5.14 -14.03
C LEU A 53 -7.20 -5.28 -13.31
N ALA A 54 -6.14 -5.69 -14.01
CA ALA A 54 -4.79 -5.80 -13.45
C ALA A 54 -4.25 -4.46 -12.96
N GLU A 55 -4.52 -3.36 -13.68
CA GLU A 55 -4.15 -2.00 -13.28
C GLU A 55 -4.89 -1.56 -12.01
N GLY A 56 -6.20 -1.82 -11.93
CA GLY A 56 -6.99 -1.58 -10.71
C GLY A 56 -6.48 -2.38 -9.52
N LEU A 57 -6.16 -3.66 -9.71
CA LEU A 57 -5.54 -4.49 -8.67
C LEU A 57 -4.14 -3.99 -8.29
N GLY A 58 -3.34 -3.52 -9.25
CA GLY A 58 -2.03 -2.93 -9.01
C GLY A 58 -2.11 -1.68 -8.14
N PHE A 59 -3.11 -0.82 -8.37
CA PHE A 59 -3.35 0.37 -7.56
C PHE A 59 -3.71 0.02 -6.11
N VAL A 60 -4.58 -0.97 -5.91
CA VAL A 60 -4.93 -1.46 -4.58
C VAL A 60 -3.71 -2.11 -3.90
N ASN A 61 -2.96 -2.92 -4.64
CA ASN A 61 -1.76 -3.59 -4.13
C ASN A 61 -0.69 -2.60 -3.65
N SER A 62 -0.46 -1.52 -4.39
CA SER A 62 0.49 -0.46 -3.98
C SER A 62 0.12 0.15 -2.63
N ARG A 63 -1.18 0.44 -2.43
CA ARG A 63 -1.69 0.97 -1.15
C ARG A 63 -1.56 -0.05 -0.02
N ILE A 64 -1.93 -1.31 -0.28
CA ILE A 64 -1.82 -2.40 0.70
C ILE A 64 -0.37 -2.58 1.12
N LEU A 65 0.56 -2.64 0.16
CA LEU A 65 1.98 -2.84 0.43
C LEU A 65 2.54 -1.70 1.29
N LEU A 66 2.20 -0.44 0.96
CA LEU A 66 2.59 0.71 1.76
C LEU A 66 2.01 0.65 3.19
N SER A 67 0.72 0.29 3.32
CA SER A 67 0.09 0.12 4.63
C SER A 67 0.76 -0.99 5.44
N ILE A 68 1.03 -2.14 4.84
CA ILE A 68 1.73 -3.25 5.51
C ILE A 68 3.11 -2.79 5.98
N VAL A 69 3.89 -2.14 5.12
CA VAL A 69 5.22 -1.62 5.49
C VAL A 69 5.11 -0.63 6.67
N PHE A 70 4.13 0.26 6.64
CA PHE A 70 3.88 1.19 7.75
C PHE A 70 3.56 0.45 9.05
N PHE A 71 2.64 -0.51 9.02
CA PHE A 71 2.22 -1.25 10.22
C PHE A 71 3.29 -2.22 10.75
N VAL A 72 4.11 -2.80 9.87
CA VAL A 72 5.13 -3.80 10.23
C VAL A 72 6.45 -3.16 10.64
N PHE A 73 6.82 -2.00 10.08
CA PHE A 73 8.09 -1.35 10.39
C PHE A 73 7.90 -0.05 11.17
N LEU A 74 7.18 0.93 10.62
CA LEU A 74 7.08 2.25 11.23
C LEU A 74 6.33 2.22 12.57
N LEU A 75 5.21 1.51 12.64
CA LEU A 75 4.40 1.44 13.84
C LEU A 75 5.13 0.79 15.03
N PRO A 76 5.77 -0.40 14.92
CA PRO A 76 6.52 -0.96 16.04
C PRO A 76 7.73 -0.11 16.41
N VAL A 77 8.43 0.48 15.44
CA VAL A 77 9.54 1.40 15.73
C VAL A 77 9.04 2.62 16.51
N ALA A 78 7.92 3.22 16.13
CA ALA A 78 7.32 4.34 16.84
C ALA A 78 6.84 3.93 18.25
N LEU A 79 6.28 2.72 18.41
CA LEU A 79 5.87 2.20 19.72
C LEU A 79 7.07 1.93 20.63
N LEU A 80 8.15 1.35 20.10
CA LEU A 80 9.40 1.15 20.83
C LEU A 80 9.99 2.50 21.23
N TYR A 81 10.08 3.45 20.30
CA TYR A 81 10.53 4.80 20.60
C TYR A 81 9.66 5.46 21.69
N ARG A 82 8.34 5.32 21.63
CA ARG A 82 7.43 5.84 22.66
C ARG A 82 7.61 5.14 24.02
N ALA A 83 7.93 3.85 24.03
CA ALA A 83 8.14 3.09 25.24
C ALA A 83 9.48 3.44 25.93
N PHE A 84 10.55 3.61 25.14
CA PHE A 84 11.88 3.94 25.65
C PHE A 84 12.06 5.45 25.92
N ASN A 85 11.52 6.32 25.07
CA ASN A 85 11.66 7.77 25.18
C ASN A 85 10.45 8.38 25.92
N ARG A 86 10.46 8.22 27.25
CA ARG A 86 9.45 8.79 28.15
C ARG A 86 9.80 10.27 28.42
N ASN A 87 9.05 11.20 27.82
CA ASN A 87 9.12 12.67 28.00
C ASN A 87 10.26 13.42 27.30
N ILE A 88 10.22 13.53 25.97
CA ILE A 88 11.07 14.48 25.24
C ILE A 88 10.52 15.91 25.35
N LEU A 89 9.20 16.05 25.49
CA LEU A 89 8.48 17.31 25.33
C LEU A 89 7.93 17.89 26.64
N SER A 90 8.27 17.32 27.81
CA SER A 90 7.70 17.68 29.14
C SER A 90 6.17 17.84 29.21
N LEU A 91 5.42 17.44 28.17
CA LEU A 91 3.97 17.59 28.05
C LEU A 91 3.16 16.78 29.08
N ARG A 92 3.81 15.82 29.76
CA ARG A 92 3.19 14.95 30.76
C ARG A 92 3.71 15.22 32.17
N SER A 93 4.77 16.00 32.36
CA SER A 93 5.23 16.40 33.69
C SER A 93 4.35 17.55 34.19
N GLY A 94 3.29 17.17 34.89
CA GLY A 94 2.64 18.04 35.87
C GLY A 94 1.76 19.13 35.28
N ARG A 95 0.45 18.88 35.34
CA ARG A 95 -0.59 19.93 35.52
C ARG A 95 -0.42 20.69 36.85
N SER A 96 0.81 20.85 37.34
CA SER A 96 1.15 21.44 38.64
C SER A 96 1.81 22.80 38.50
N GLU A 97 2.28 23.17 37.30
CA GLU A 97 2.79 24.51 37.01
C GLU A 97 1.93 25.15 35.93
N ALA A 98 1.56 26.41 36.13
CA ALA A 98 0.63 27.14 35.26
C ALA A 98 1.22 27.50 33.89
N SER A 99 2.49 27.14 33.64
CA SER A 99 3.26 27.63 32.50
C SER A 99 4.35 26.63 32.09
N VAL A 100 4.60 26.52 30.78
CA VAL A 100 5.73 25.79 30.18
C VAL A 100 6.97 26.71 30.05
N PHE A 101 6.84 27.99 30.39
CA PHE A 101 7.95 28.92 30.40
C PHE A 101 8.88 28.64 31.58
N VAL A 102 10.17 28.48 31.29
CA VAL A 102 11.23 28.40 32.30
C VAL A 102 11.59 29.82 32.73
N GLU A 103 11.40 30.15 34.01
CA GLU A 103 11.87 31.43 34.56
C GLU A 103 13.40 31.51 34.48
N ARG A 104 13.89 32.41 33.63
CA ARG A 104 15.32 32.75 33.56
C ARG A 104 15.59 33.89 34.53
N ASN A 105 15.96 33.56 35.77
CA ASN A 105 16.51 34.53 36.73
C ASN A 105 17.96 34.87 36.35
N HIS A 106 18.15 35.46 35.17
CA HIS A 106 19.45 35.90 34.67
C HIS A 106 19.60 37.40 34.87
N THR A 107 20.65 37.83 35.59
CA THR A 107 21.03 39.23 35.69
C THR A 107 21.72 39.65 34.40
N TYR A 108 21.03 40.42 33.56
CA TYR A 108 21.58 40.92 32.31
C TYR A 108 22.85 41.74 32.55
N THR A 109 23.91 41.37 31.84
CA THR A 109 25.19 42.08 31.84
C THR A 109 25.37 42.84 30.54
N ALA A 110 26.28 43.83 30.52
CA ALA A 110 26.51 44.64 29.31
C ALA A 110 26.94 43.80 28.09
N ASN A 111 27.60 42.66 28.33
CA ASN A 111 28.02 41.73 27.28
C ASN A 111 26.84 40.99 26.62
N ASP A 112 25.71 40.84 27.31
CA ASP A 112 24.51 40.17 26.75
C ASP A 112 23.76 41.06 25.74
N LEU A 113 24.05 42.37 25.74
CA LEU A 113 23.47 43.36 24.84
C LEU A 113 24.31 43.57 23.57
N GLU A 114 25.46 42.92 23.47
CA GLU A 114 26.39 43.10 22.36
C GLU A 114 25.93 42.36 21.10
N ASN A 115 25.13 41.28 21.25
CA ASN A 115 24.46 40.59 20.15
C ASN A 115 23.02 40.21 20.52
N ILE A 116 22.09 41.06 20.08
CA ILE A 116 20.65 41.01 20.40
C ILE A 116 19.85 40.10 19.44
N TRP A 117 20.51 39.39 18.52
CA TRP A 117 19.90 38.66 17.39
C TRP A 117 20.36 37.21 17.33
#